data_AF-A0A2C9D4S2-F1
#
_entry.id   AF-A0A2C9D4S2-F1
#
_cell.length_a   1.000
_cell.length_b   1.000
_cell.length_c   1.000
_cell.angle_alpha   90.00
_cell.angle_beta   90.00
_cell.angle_gamma   90.00
#
_symmetry.space_group_name_H-M   'P 1'
#
loop_
_entity.id
_entity.type
_entity.pdbx_description
1 polymer ?
#
loop_
_entity_poly.entity_id
_entity_poly.type
_entity_poly.pdbx_seq_one_letter_code
_entity_poly.pdbx_strand_id
1 'polypeptide(L)'
;MSEFRAWRRQLGRLIAAAAVGAAVIGAIGQITARAESPSPYDMKYATFSAPSGVPMRSAMQDGASVVGTIPAGGKGIVMRWCRPEFPFGAWQFGGAKMQRQLLDQRWCEVSYKGKIGNVDGHMLAPE
;
A
#
# COMPACT_ATOMS: atom_id res chain seq x y z
N MET A 1 20.62 -65.18 -28.38
CA MET A 1 19.44 -64.28 -28.50
C MET A 1 18.83 -63.87 -27.14
N SER A 2 19.64 -63.75 -26.08
CA SER A 2 19.19 -63.44 -24.70
C SER A 2 19.68 -62.07 -24.20
N GLU A 3 20.86 -61.62 -24.64
CA GLU A 3 21.53 -60.43 -24.08
C GLU A 3 20.94 -59.08 -24.55
N PHE A 4 20.37 -59.01 -25.75
CA PHE A 4 19.76 -57.77 -26.28
C PHE A 4 18.51 -57.31 -25.49
N ARG A 5 17.87 -58.20 -24.71
CA ARG A 5 16.67 -57.88 -23.92
C ARG A 5 17.00 -57.32 -22.54
N ALA A 6 18.22 -57.53 -22.03
CA ALA A 6 18.66 -56.98 -20.75
C ALA A 6 19.01 -55.49 -20.89
N TRP A 7 19.69 -55.13 -21.98
CA TRP A 7 20.13 -53.76 -22.24
C TRP A 7 18.97 -52.75 -22.41
N ARG A 8 17.88 -53.16 -23.08
CA ARG A 8 16.66 -52.35 -23.23
C ARG A 8 15.94 -52.06 -21.90
N ARG A 9 16.02 -52.97 -20.92
CA ARG A 9 15.40 -52.77 -19.59
C ARG A 9 16.21 -51.85 -18.69
N GLN A 10 17.54 -51.83 -18.85
CA GLN A 10 18.41 -50.89 -18.14
C GLN A 10 18.30 -49.46 -18.69
N LEU A 11 18.16 -49.28 -20.00
CA LEU A 11 17.92 -47.95 -20.60
C LEU A 11 16.55 -47.35 -20.20
N GLY A 12 15.50 -48.17 -20.08
CA GLY A 12 14.17 -47.71 -19.67
C GLY A 12 14.09 -47.20 -18.21
N ARG A 13 14.93 -47.74 -17.33
CA ARG A 13 14.98 -47.32 -15.91
C ARG A 13 15.72 -46.00 -15.70
N LEU A 14 16.67 -45.65 -16.58
CA LEU A 14 17.40 -44.39 -16.50
C LEU A 14 16.60 -43.20 -17.03
N ILE A 15 15.66 -43.42 -17.96
CA ILE A 15 14.77 -42.36 -18.46
C ILE A 15 13.68 -42.00 -17.45
N ALA A 16 13.22 -42.96 -16.63
CA ALA A 16 12.22 -42.71 -15.60
C ALA A 16 12.74 -41.93 -14.38
N ALA A 17 14.06 -41.94 -14.12
CA ALA A 17 14.66 -41.23 -12.99
C ALA A 17 14.88 -39.72 -13.27
N ALA A 18 14.94 -39.30 -14.53
CA ALA A 18 15.13 -37.89 -14.89
C ALA A 18 13.84 -37.05 -14.85
N ALA A 19 12.66 -37.68 -14.88
CA ALA A 19 11.37 -36.97 -14.92
C ALA A 19 10.83 -36.55 -13.54
N VAL A 20 11.31 -37.15 -12.45
CA VAL A 20 10.81 -36.86 -11.09
C VAL A 20 11.61 -35.76 -10.38
N GLY A 21 12.86 -35.50 -10.79
CA GLY A 21 13.71 -34.47 -10.19
C GLY A 21 13.38 -33.02 -10.59
N ALA A 22 12.72 -32.82 -11.74
CA ALA A 22 12.43 -31.48 -12.25
C ALA A 22 11.17 -30.83 -11.65
N ALA A 23 10.34 -31.58 -10.92
CA ALA A 23 9.06 -31.08 -10.41
C ALA A 23 9.15 -30.36 -9.05
N VAL A 24 10.28 -30.45 -8.33
CA VAL A 24 10.40 -29.90 -6.95
C VAL A 24 11.04 -28.51 -6.91
N ILE A 25 11.68 -28.04 -7.99
CA ILE A 25 12.38 -26.74 -8.00
C ILE A 25 11.43 -25.57 -8.35
N GLY A 26 10.26 -25.83 -8.94
CA GLY A 26 9.34 -24.77 -9.37
C GLY A 26 8.51 -24.11 -8.26
N ALA A 27 8.50 -24.64 -7.04
CA ALA A 27 7.62 -24.18 -5.96
C ALA A 27 8.24 -23.15 -5.00
N ILE A 28 9.52 -22.81 -5.16
CA ILE A 28 10.27 -21.92 -4.25
C ILE A 28 10.65 -20.63 -5.00
N GLY A 29 9.69 -19.82 -5.43
CA GLY A 29 10.08 -18.65 -6.23
C GLY A 29 9.06 -17.57 -6.51
N GLN A 30 7.81 -17.72 -6.08
CA GLN A 30 6.86 -16.61 -6.16
C GLN A 30 6.96 -15.77 -4.89
N ILE A 31 8.13 -15.15 -4.67
CA ILE A 31 8.15 -13.88 -3.92
C ILE A 31 7.45 -12.90 -4.85
N THR A 32 6.13 -12.83 -4.77
CA THR A 32 5.36 -11.80 -5.46
C THR A 32 5.91 -10.47 -4.96
N ALA A 33 6.60 -9.72 -5.83
CA ALA A 33 6.97 -8.35 -5.55
C ALA A 33 5.70 -7.62 -5.12
N ARG A 34 5.57 -7.29 -3.83
CA ARG A 34 4.44 -6.52 -3.36
C ARG A 34 4.58 -5.14 -3.98
N ALA A 35 3.55 -4.70 -4.70
CA ALA A 35 3.52 -3.37 -5.28
C ALA A 35 3.76 -2.35 -4.18
N GLU A 36 4.78 -1.53 -4.38
CA GLU A 36 5.14 -0.44 -3.49
C GLU A 36 4.08 0.66 -3.60
N SER A 37 3.43 1.02 -2.48
CA SER A 37 2.54 2.18 -2.49
C SER A 37 3.35 3.47 -2.63
N PRO A 38 2.84 4.49 -3.35
CA PRO A 38 3.45 5.81 -3.33
C PRO A 38 3.64 6.33 -1.91
N SER A 39 4.66 7.17 -1.70
CA SER A 39 4.84 7.93 -0.47
C SER A 39 3.55 8.68 -0.09
N PRO A 40 3.22 8.80 1.21
CA PRO A 40 2.03 9.53 1.65
C PRO A 40 2.03 10.99 1.18
N TYR A 41 3.19 11.55 0.87
CA TYR A 41 3.35 12.95 0.45
C TYR A 41 3.35 13.14 -1.08
N ASP A 42 3.42 12.05 -1.84
CA ASP A 42 3.49 12.07 -3.31
C ASP A 42 2.18 11.67 -3.97
N MET A 43 1.09 11.60 -3.20
CA MET A 43 -0.24 11.23 -3.69
C MET A 43 -1.33 12.24 -3.33
N LYS A 44 -2.53 12.00 -3.84
CA LYS A 44 -3.71 12.84 -3.58
C LYS A 44 -4.64 12.16 -2.60
N TYR A 45 -5.38 13.00 -1.88
CA TYR A 45 -6.35 12.59 -0.89
C TYR A 45 -7.72 13.18 -1.19
N ALA A 46 -8.74 12.44 -0.78
CA ALA A 46 -10.11 12.88 -0.73
C ALA A 46 -10.60 12.97 0.70
N THR A 47 -11.66 13.76 0.92
CA THR A 47 -12.36 13.76 2.21
C THR A 47 -13.03 12.41 2.45
N PHE A 48 -12.94 11.89 3.67
CA PHE A 48 -13.53 10.65 4.15
C PHE A 48 -14.20 10.89 5.49
N SER A 49 -15.31 10.20 5.78
CA SER A 49 -16.07 10.38 7.04
C SER A 49 -16.39 11.85 7.39
N ALA A 50 -16.56 12.69 6.37
CA ALA A 50 -16.75 14.13 6.53
C ALA A 50 -18.01 14.60 5.76
N PRO A 51 -19.22 14.22 6.21
CA PRO A 51 -20.47 14.55 5.51
C PRO A 51 -20.72 16.06 5.38
N SER A 52 -20.19 16.86 6.31
CA SER A 52 -20.23 18.32 6.31
C SER A 52 -18.96 18.98 5.73
N GLY A 53 -18.02 18.18 5.21
CA GLY A 53 -16.68 18.64 4.85
C GLY A 53 -15.70 18.64 6.02
N VAL A 54 -14.46 19.01 5.72
CA VAL A 54 -13.30 18.94 6.62
C VAL A 54 -12.86 20.37 6.96
N PRO A 55 -12.91 20.78 8.24
CA PRO A 55 -12.40 22.09 8.65
C PRO A 55 -10.87 22.09 8.57
N MET A 56 -10.30 23.03 7.81
CA MET A 56 -8.88 23.32 7.81
C MET A 56 -8.58 24.30 8.94
N ARG A 57 -7.68 23.94 9.84
CA ARG A 57 -7.33 24.68 11.05
C ARG A 57 -5.97 25.36 10.95
N SER A 58 -5.78 26.43 11.71
CA SER A 58 -4.52 27.17 11.79
C SER A 58 -3.39 26.38 12.45
N ALA A 59 -3.72 25.39 13.29
CA ALA A 59 -2.76 24.52 13.97
C ALA A 59 -3.25 23.07 14.03
N MET A 60 -2.31 22.13 14.22
CA MET A 60 -2.54 20.68 14.35
C MET A 60 -3.04 20.28 15.74
N GLN A 61 -4.22 20.77 16.10
CA GLN A 61 -4.86 20.48 17.37
C GLN A 61 -6.35 20.82 17.31
N ASP A 62 -7.11 20.17 18.20
CA ASP A 62 -8.49 20.56 18.43
C ASP A 62 -8.61 21.98 18.97
N GLY A 63 -9.72 22.62 18.65
CA GLY A 63 -10.01 24.01 19.05
C GLY A 63 -9.23 25.09 18.30
N ALA A 64 -8.22 24.74 17.48
CA ALA A 64 -7.54 25.72 16.64
C ALA A 64 -8.52 26.38 15.65
N SER A 65 -8.30 27.68 15.38
CA SER A 65 -9.17 28.48 14.52
C SER A 65 -9.28 27.90 13.12
N VAL A 66 -10.48 27.94 12.54
CA VAL A 66 -10.75 27.45 11.18
C VAL A 66 -10.30 28.51 10.18
N VAL A 67 -9.38 28.14 9.28
CA VAL A 67 -8.82 29.01 8.22
C VAL A 67 -9.41 28.69 6.84
N GLY A 68 -10.13 27.58 6.73
CA GLY A 68 -10.83 27.17 5.51
C GLY A 68 -11.62 25.89 5.72
N THR A 69 -12.30 25.44 4.68
CA THR A 69 -13.06 24.18 4.70
C THR A 69 -12.88 23.47 3.36
N ILE A 70 -12.61 22.17 3.41
CA ILE A 70 -12.66 21.29 2.25
C ILE A 70 -14.09 20.73 2.18
N PRO A 71 -14.82 20.88 1.07
CA PRO A 71 -16.20 20.39 0.98
C PRO A 71 -16.26 18.86 1.07
N ALA A 72 -17.42 18.32 1.46
CA ALA A 72 -17.67 16.88 1.42
C ALA A 72 -17.48 16.33 -0.01
N GLY A 73 -16.83 15.18 -0.12
CA GLY A 73 -16.43 14.60 -1.40
C GLY A 73 -15.30 15.37 -2.10
N GLY A 74 -14.64 16.30 -1.40
CA GLY A 74 -13.51 17.06 -1.93
C GLY A 74 -12.35 16.15 -2.31
N LYS A 75 -11.74 16.42 -3.47
CA LYS A 75 -10.65 15.66 -4.08
C LYS A 75 -9.44 16.54 -4.44
N GLY A 76 -8.29 15.94 -4.68
CA GLY A 76 -7.04 16.62 -5.04
C GLY A 76 -6.34 17.27 -3.86
N ILE A 77 -6.62 16.82 -2.64
CA ILE A 77 -5.97 17.33 -1.43
C ILE A 77 -4.52 16.87 -1.45
N VAL A 78 -3.60 17.81 -1.28
CA VAL A 78 -2.15 17.53 -1.26
C VAL A 78 -1.68 17.53 0.17
N MET A 79 -1.14 16.40 0.61
CA MET A 79 -0.52 16.31 1.92
C MET A 79 0.88 16.92 1.88
N ARG A 80 1.18 17.79 2.84
CA ARG A 80 2.48 18.46 2.94
C ARG A 80 3.35 17.80 3.99
N TRP A 81 2.78 17.53 5.17
CA TRP A 81 3.41 16.78 6.25
C TRP A 81 2.35 16.39 7.30
N CYS A 82 2.67 15.43 8.18
CA CYS A 82 1.81 15.06 9.29
C CYS A 82 2.59 14.90 10.60
N ARG A 83 1.88 14.99 11.73
CA ARG A 83 2.39 14.61 13.05
C ARG A 83 1.46 13.60 13.74
N PRO A 84 2.02 12.55 14.37
CA PRO A 84 3.41 12.10 14.20
C PRO A 84 3.72 11.73 12.74
N GLU A 85 5.01 11.72 12.37
CA GLU A 85 5.48 11.35 11.03
C GLU A 85 5.02 9.93 10.65
N PHE A 86 4.83 9.64 9.36
CA PHE A 86 4.42 8.31 8.93
C PHE A 86 5.55 7.29 9.09
N PRO A 87 5.27 6.08 9.61
CA PRO A 87 6.18 4.95 9.48
C PRO A 87 6.15 4.47 8.02
N PHE A 88 7.06 5.00 7.19
CA PHE A 88 7.08 4.76 5.74
C PHE A 88 6.97 3.28 5.35
N GLY A 89 7.68 2.37 6.04
CA GLY A 89 7.57 0.94 5.75
C GLY A 89 6.14 0.39 5.94
N ALA A 90 5.44 0.80 7.01
CA ALA A 90 4.06 0.36 7.23
C ALA A 90 3.07 0.99 6.25
N TRP A 91 3.36 2.21 5.78
CA TRP A 91 2.58 2.86 4.73
C TRP A 91 2.76 2.16 3.38
N GLN A 92 4.01 2.01 2.97
CA GLN A 92 4.46 1.52 1.68
C GLN A 92 4.02 0.09 1.41
N PHE A 93 4.15 -0.78 2.42
CA PHE A 93 3.78 -2.20 2.34
C PHE A 93 2.39 -2.49 2.93
N GLY A 94 1.72 -1.47 3.48
CA GLY A 94 0.36 -1.55 3.96
C GLY A 94 -0.65 -1.38 2.83
N GLY A 95 -1.78 -2.09 2.91
CA GLY A 95 -2.92 -1.83 2.03
C GLY A 95 -3.72 -0.60 2.48
N ALA A 96 -4.77 -0.26 1.73
CA ALA A 96 -5.64 0.90 1.99
C ALA A 96 -6.16 0.98 3.44
N LYS A 97 -6.47 -0.17 4.06
CA LYS A 97 -6.89 -0.25 5.46
C LYS A 97 -5.79 0.24 6.43
N MET A 98 -4.55 -0.17 6.22
CA MET A 98 -3.42 0.24 7.06
C MET A 98 -3.13 1.73 6.86
N GLN A 99 -3.10 2.20 5.62
CA GLN A 99 -2.92 3.63 5.31
C GLN A 99 -3.96 4.50 6.00
N ARG A 100 -5.23 4.07 5.99
CA ARG A 100 -6.32 4.69 6.76
C ARG A 100 -6.07 4.68 8.26
N GLN A 101 -5.68 3.55 8.84
CA GLN A 101 -5.36 3.48 10.27
C GLN A 101 -4.20 4.39 10.66
N LEU A 102 -3.20 4.55 9.78
CA LEU A 102 -2.11 5.49 10.00
C LEU A 102 -2.61 6.93 9.93
N LEU A 103 -3.51 7.27 9.00
CA LEU A 103 -4.13 8.59 8.92
C LEU A 103 -4.94 8.92 10.18
N ASP A 104 -5.70 7.96 10.72
CA ASP A 104 -6.55 8.15 11.90
C ASP A 104 -5.78 8.60 13.16
N GLN A 105 -4.47 8.40 13.18
CA GLN A 105 -3.61 8.72 14.33
C GLN A 105 -2.87 10.05 14.17
N ARG A 106 -3.20 10.85 13.14
CA ARG A 106 -2.38 11.98 12.71
C ARG A 106 -3.18 13.24 12.51
N TRP A 107 -2.50 14.36 12.77
CA TRP A 107 -2.85 15.64 12.19
C TRP A 107 -1.97 15.90 10.98
N CYS A 108 -2.55 16.47 9.92
CA CYS A 108 -1.88 16.65 8.65
C CYS A 108 -2.05 18.08 8.13
N GLU A 109 -0.94 18.69 7.69
CA GLU A 109 -0.99 19.93 6.94
C GLU A 109 -1.26 19.59 5.49
N VAL A 110 -2.27 20.22 4.93
CA VAL A 110 -2.72 19.98 3.57
C VAL A 110 -2.83 21.27 2.80
N SER A 111 -2.62 21.16 1.48
CA SER A 111 -2.96 22.18 0.52
C SER A 111 -4.19 21.75 -0.28
N TYR A 112 -5.18 22.62 -0.37
CA TYR A 112 -6.39 22.42 -1.16
C TYR A 112 -6.78 23.72 -1.85
N LYS A 113 -6.86 23.70 -3.19
CA LYS A 113 -7.21 24.87 -4.03
C LYS A 113 -6.45 26.16 -3.64
N GLY A 114 -5.15 26.03 -3.39
CA GLY A 114 -4.27 27.15 -3.04
C GLY A 114 -4.33 27.61 -1.58
N LYS A 115 -5.18 27.00 -0.74
CA LYS A 115 -5.19 27.25 0.71
C LYS A 115 -4.41 26.18 1.46
N ILE A 116 -3.69 26.59 2.50
CA ILE A 116 -2.94 25.69 3.38
C ILE A 116 -3.60 25.73 4.77
N GLY A 117 -3.69 24.56 5.41
CA GLY A 117 -4.19 24.43 6.77
C GLY A 117 -4.08 23.00 7.26
N ASN A 118 -4.46 22.79 8.51
CA ASN A 118 -4.29 21.53 9.22
C ASN A 118 -5.62 20.80 9.35
N VAL A 119 -5.64 19.51 9.11
CA VAL A 119 -6.83 18.67 9.22
C VAL A 119 -6.51 17.46 10.06
N ASP A 120 -7.56 16.90 10.65
CA ASP A 120 -7.47 15.59 11.26
C ASP A 120 -7.40 14.52 10.17
N GLY A 121 -6.38 13.67 10.22
CA GLY A 121 -6.10 12.65 9.23
C GLY A 121 -7.22 11.62 9.11
N HIS A 122 -8.01 11.36 10.16
CA HIS A 122 -9.15 10.44 10.05
C HIS A 122 -10.19 10.91 9.03
N MET A 123 -10.19 12.21 8.69
CA MET A 123 -11.10 12.78 7.71
C MET A 123 -10.58 12.68 6.26
N LEU A 124 -9.46 11.99 6.01
CA LEU A 124 -8.83 11.88 4.70
C LEU A 124 -8.62 10.43 4.26
N ALA A 125 -8.88 10.10 3.02
CA ALA A 125 -8.48 8.83 2.42
C ALA A 125 -7.60 9.05 1.19
N PRO A 126 -6.63 8.17 0.91
CA PRO A 126 -5.97 8.14 -0.40
C PRO A 126 -7.01 8.05 -1.53
N GLU A 127 -6.75 8.75 -2.63
CA GLU A 127 -7.60 8.73 -3.84
C GLU A 127 -7.44 7.48 -4.71
#